data_AF-A0A9C6WJ57-F1
#
_entry.id   AF-A0A9C6WJ57-F1
#
_cell.length_a   1.000
_cell.length_b   1.000
_cell.length_c   1.000
_cell.angle_alpha   90.00
_cell.angle_beta   90.00
_cell.angle_gamma   90.00
#
_symmetry.space_group_name_H-M   'P 1'
#
loop_
_entity.id
_entity.type
_entity.pdbx_description
1 polymer ?
#
loop_
_entity_poly.entity_id
_entity_poly.type
_entity_poly.pdbx_seq_one_letter_code
_entity_poly.pdbx_strand_id
1 'polypeptide(L)'
;MRLFWQIWDTTGQERFNSLGAAFYRGADCCVLVYDVNAHNTFDTLNNWHDEFIKQADLNDHKAFPFVLLGNKVDVDGGNSRKVTEKKAREWCASRGNLPYFCLIDTCVLIFLSLA
;
A
#
# COMPACT_ATOMS: atom_id res chain seq x y z
N MET A 1 1.69 -27.51 7.98
CA MET A 1 0.71 -26.41 8.08
C MET A 1 0.68 -25.70 6.74
N ARG A 2 -0.48 -25.60 6.09
CA ARG A 2 -0.64 -24.93 4.79
C ARG A 2 -1.48 -23.69 5.04
N LEU A 3 -0.99 -22.53 4.62
CA LEU A 3 -1.72 -21.27 4.73
C LEU A 3 -2.35 -20.97 3.37
N PHE A 4 -3.60 -20.50 3.38
CA PHE A 4 -4.29 -20.00 2.19
C PHE A 4 -4.40 -18.48 2.29
N TRP A 5 -3.97 -17.80 1.24
CA TRP A 5 -3.88 -16.34 1.19
C TRP A 5 -4.87 -15.87 0.14
N GLN A 6 -5.83 -15.03 0.54
CA GLN A 6 -6.69 -14.31 -0.40
C GLN A 6 -6.07 -12.95 -0.68
N ILE A 7 -5.79 -12.67 -1.95
CA ILE A 7 -5.23 -11.40 -2.42
C ILE A 7 -6.33 -10.67 -3.18
N TRP A 8 -6.70 -9.50 -2.69
CA TRP A 8 -7.67 -8.62 -3.33
C TRP A 8 -6.96 -7.44 -3.98
N ASP A 9 -7.09 -7.33 -5.30
CA ASP A 9 -6.58 -6.19 -6.07
C ASP A 9 -7.67 -5.11 -6.20
N THR A 10 -7.36 -3.86 -5.85
CA THR A 10 -8.30 -2.74 -5.91
C THR A 10 -7.95 -1.74 -7.01
N THR A 11 -8.97 -1.08 -7.55
CA THR A 11 -8.73 0.01 -8.51
C THR A 11 -8.18 1.25 -7.79
N GLY A 12 -7.00 1.71 -8.19
CA GLY A 12 -6.36 2.92 -7.61
C GLY A 12 -6.95 4.24 -8.09
N GLN A 13 -8.16 4.25 -8.66
CA GLN A 13 -8.83 5.48 -9.08
C GLN A 13 -9.76 6.00 -7.99
N GLU A 14 -9.50 7.24 -7.60
CA GLU A 14 -10.16 7.96 -6.51
C GLU A 14 -11.70 7.97 -6.62
N ARG A 15 -12.22 7.96 -7.85
CA ARG A 15 -13.66 7.93 -8.15
C ARG A 15 -14.36 6.60 -7.81
N PHE A 16 -13.61 5.56 -7.48
CA PHE A 16 -14.13 4.25 -7.09
C PHE A 16 -13.82 3.91 -5.62
N ASN A 17 -13.26 4.85 -4.84
CA ASN A 17 -12.93 4.66 -3.43
C ASN A 17 -14.11 4.19 -2.57
N SER A 18 -15.34 4.60 -2.93
CA SER A 18 -16.56 4.16 -2.26
C SER A 18 -16.90 2.67 -2.45
N LEU A 19 -16.38 2.00 -3.48
CA LEU A 19 -16.58 0.56 -3.72
C LEU A 19 -15.63 -0.31 -2.87
N GLY A 20 -14.53 0.27 -2.36
CA GLY A 20 -13.50 -0.43 -1.59
C GLY A 20 -13.88 -0.75 -0.13
N ALA A 21 -14.78 0.03 0.46
CA ALA A 21 -15.09 -0.04 1.90
C ALA A 21 -15.55 -1.41 2.40
N ALA A 22 -16.24 -2.19 1.55
CA ALA A 22 -16.67 -3.55 1.89
C ALA A 22 -15.48 -4.54 1.95
N PHE A 23 -14.43 -4.29 1.18
CA PHE A 23 -13.25 -5.16 1.08
C PHE A 23 -12.18 -4.85 2.13
N TYR A 24 -12.23 -3.68 2.76
CA TYR A 24 -11.27 -3.29 3.79
C TYR A 24 -11.56 -3.95 5.15
N ARG A 25 -12.84 -4.21 5.44
CA ARG A 25 -13.25 -4.89 6.67
C ARG A 25 -12.87 -6.36 6.63
N GLY A 26 -12.21 -6.84 7.67
CA GLY A 26 -11.76 -8.24 7.76
C GLY A 26 -10.46 -8.53 6.99
N ALA A 27 -9.80 -7.52 6.43
CA ALA A 27 -8.42 -7.65 5.99
C ALA A 27 -7.51 -7.86 7.21
N ASP A 28 -6.54 -8.77 7.09
CA ASP A 28 -5.49 -9.01 8.09
C ASP A 28 -4.24 -8.16 7.82
N CYS A 29 -4.05 -7.67 6.58
CA CYS A 29 -2.94 -6.80 6.18
C CYS A 29 -3.34 -5.90 5.01
N CYS A 30 -2.70 -4.74 4.92
CA CYS A 30 -2.85 -3.79 3.83
C CYS A 30 -1.50 -3.49 3.19
N VAL A 31 -1.42 -3.67 1.87
CA VAL A 31 -0.24 -3.33 1.10
C VAL A 31 -0.50 -2.05 0.33
N LEU A 32 0.22 -0.99 0.65
CA LEU A 32 0.17 0.29 -0.06
C LEU A 32 1.21 0.29 -1.17
N VAL A 33 0.81 0.69 -2.37
CA VAL A 33 1.68 0.67 -3.55
C VAL A 33 1.72 2.05 -4.19
N TYR A 34 2.90 2.51 -4.56
CA TYR A 34 3.09 3.73 -5.36
C TYR A 34 4.09 3.48 -6.49
N ASP A 35 4.07 4.34 -7.51
CA ASP A 35 5.01 4.31 -8.63
C ASP A 35 6.22 5.19 -8.31
N VAL A 36 7.43 4.61 -8.31
CA VAL A 36 8.65 5.35 -7.96
C VAL A 36 8.99 6.47 -8.95
N ASN A 37 8.44 6.42 -10.16
CA ASN A 37 8.65 7.38 -11.23
C ASN A 37 7.57 8.47 -11.27
N ALA A 38 6.54 8.38 -10.43
CA ALA A 38 5.41 9.30 -10.40
C ALA A 38 5.17 9.81 -8.97
N HIS A 39 5.76 10.96 -8.64
CA HIS A 39 5.74 11.56 -7.30
C HIS A 39 4.31 11.80 -6.77
N ASN A 40 3.37 12.18 -7.63
CA ASN A 40 1.96 12.33 -7.27
C ASN A 40 1.35 11.05 -6.66
N THR A 41 1.73 9.86 -7.11
CA THR A 41 1.22 8.60 -6.54
C THR A 41 1.69 8.40 -5.10
N PHE A 42 2.90 8.86 -4.77
CA PHE A 42 3.41 8.83 -3.40
C PHE A 42 2.65 9.80 -2.50
N ASP A 43 2.33 11.00 -2.98
CA ASP A 43 1.59 11.99 -2.18
C ASP A 43 0.17 11.51 -1.80
N THR A 44 -0.45 10.68 -2.65
CA THR A 44 -1.76 10.09 -2.35
C THR A 44 -1.73 9.00 -1.28
N LEU A 45 -0.56 8.46 -0.90
CA LEU A 45 -0.44 7.38 0.09
C LEU A 45 -1.04 7.76 1.45
N ASN A 46 -0.95 9.03 1.84
CA ASN A 46 -1.54 9.51 3.09
C ASN A 46 -3.06 9.33 3.06
N ASN A 47 -3.70 9.70 1.95
CA ASN A 47 -5.14 9.58 1.78
C ASN A 47 -5.55 8.11 1.82
N TRP A 48 -4.85 7.24 1.08
CA TRP A 48 -5.15 5.80 1.05
C TRP A 48 -5.00 5.12 2.42
N HIS A 49 -3.92 5.45 3.14
CA HIS A 49 -3.69 4.92 4.48
C HIS A 49 -4.80 5.35 5.44
N ASP A 50 -5.11 6.65 5.49
CA ASP A 50 -6.07 7.19 6.45
C ASP A 50 -7.51 6.76 6.09
N GLU A 51 -7.81 6.61 4.80
CA GLU A 51 -9.08 6.06 4.32
C GLU A 51 -9.25 4.59 4.72
N PHE A 52 -8.21 3.77 4.51
CA PHE A 52 -8.26 2.36 4.92
C PHE A 52 -8.50 2.23 6.42
N ILE A 53 -7.76 2.97 7.25
CA ILE A 53 -7.95 2.96 8.71
C ILE A 53 -9.39 3.32 9.09
N LYS A 54 -9.95 4.35 8.46
CA LYS A 54 -11.31 4.83 8.72
C LYS A 54 -12.38 3.79 8.35
N GLN A 55 -12.18 3.08 7.23
CA GLN A 55 -13.18 2.18 6.67
C GLN A 55 -13.08 0.74 7.17
N ALA A 56 -11.86 0.28 7.51
CA ALA A 56 -11.61 -1.04 8.08
C ALA A 56 -12.11 -1.19 9.52
N ASP A 57 -12.59 -0.10 10.15
CA ASP A 57 -13.16 -0.08 11.51
C ASP A 57 -12.23 -0.72 12.56
N LEU A 58 -10.93 -0.41 12.43
CA LEU A 58 -9.89 -1.01 13.26
C LEU A 58 -9.94 -0.40 14.67
N ASN A 59 -10.42 -1.16 15.64
CA ASN A 59 -10.48 -0.72 17.05
C ASN A 59 -9.10 -0.36 17.64
N ASP A 60 -8.01 -0.93 17.10
CA ASP A 60 -6.63 -0.58 17.46
C ASP A 60 -5.82 -0.19 16.21
N HIS A 61 -5.85 1.10 15.89
CA HIS A 61 -5.18 1.68 14.72
C HIS A 61 -3.65 1.53 14.73
N LYS A 62 -3.02 1.24 15.88
CA LYS A 62 -1.55 1.16 16.00
C LYS A 62 -0.99 -0.24 15.75
N ALA A 63 -1.84 -1.27 15.71
CA ALA A 63 -1.41 -2.66 15.60
C ALA A 63 -1.61 -3.27 14.20
N PHE A 64 -2.32 -2.59 13.29
CA PHE A 64 -2.62 -3.16 11.98
C PHE A 64 -1.39 -3.20 11.06
N PRO A 65 -1.06 -4.35 10.44
CA PRO A 65 0.13 -4.45 9.62
C PRO A 65 -0.08 -3.79 8.26
N PHE A 66 0.75 -2.79 7.97
CA PHE A 66 0.89 -2.20 6.64
C PHE A 66 2.25 -2.52 6.04
N VAL A 67 2.29 -2.66 4.72
CA VAL A 67 3.53 -2.77 3.94
C VAL A 67 3.52 -1.72 2.84
N LEU A 68 4.63 -1.00 2.65
CA LEU A 68 4.79 -0.06 1.55
C LEU A 68 5.59 -0.70 0.40
N LEU A 69 5.10 -0.57 -0.83
CA LEU A 69 5.78 -1.03 -2.04
C LEU A 69 6.01 0.13 -3.01
N GLY A 70 7.28 0.36 -3.35
CA GLY A 70 7.68 1.22 -4.46
C GLY A 70 7.81 0.40 -5.74
N ASN A 71 6.85 0.55 -6.66
CA ASN A 71 6.77 -0.22 -7.90
C ASN A 71 7.47 0.46 -9.08
N LYS A 72 7.74 -0.31 -10.14
CA LYS A 72 8.33 0.10 -11.43
C LYS A 72 9.76 0.62 -11.33
N VAL A 73 10.57 -0.03 -10.50
CA VAL A 73 11.97 0.38 -10.27
C VAL A 73 12.89 0.17 -11.46
N ASP A 74 12.47 -0.65 -12.42
CA ASP A 74 13.15 -0.99 -13.67
C ASP A 74 12.97 0.04 -14.78
N VAL A 75 11.94 0.89 -14.69
CA VAL A 75 11.62 1.87 -15.75
C VAL A 75 12.84 2.75 -16.00
N ASP A 76 13.23 2.84 -17.28
CA ASP A 76 14.39 3.62 -17.74
C ASP A 76 15.70 3.21 -17.04
N GLY A 77 15.84 1.92 -16.70
CA GLY A 77 16.99 1.41 -15.95
C GLY A 77 17.12 1.99 -14.55
N GLY A 78 16.03 2.50 -13.97
CA GLY A 78 15.99 3.16 -12.68
C GLY A 78 16.27 4.67 -12.70
N ASN A 79 16.56 5.25 -13.86
CA ASN A 79 16.89 6.68 -14.00
C ASN A 79 15.68 7.61 -13.93
N SER A 80 14.48 7.10 -14.21
CA SER A 80 13.23 7.86 -14.16
C SER A 80 12.66 8.05 -12.75
N ARG A 81 13.35 7.54 -11.71
CA ARG A 81 12.91 7.62 -10.32
C ARG A 81 12.76 9.06 -9.85
N LYS A 82 11.54 9.42 -9.44
CA LYS A 82 11.21 10.73 -8.84
C LYS A 82 11.10 10.69 -7.32
N VAL A 83 10.90 9.52 -6.74
CA VAL A 83 10.80 9.32 -5.29
C VAL A 83 12.01 8.54 -4.80
N THR A 84 12.84 9.19 -3.98
CA THR A 84 14.02 8.56 -3.38
C THR A 84 13.62 7.52 -2.34
N GLU A 85 14.40 6.45 -2.21
CA GLU A 85 14.16 5.46 -1.16
C GLU A 85 14.24 6.05 0.25
N LYS A 86 15.09 7.06 0.44
CA LYS A 86 15.19 7.79 1.70
C LYS A 86 13.84 8.42 2.09
N LYS A 87 13.17 9.11 1.16
CA LYS A 87 11.85 9.71 1.39
C LYS A 87 10.80 8.65 1.75
N ALA A 88 10.82 7.51 1.05
CA ALA A 88 9.90 6.41 1.33
C ALA A 88 10.14 5.79 2.72
N ARG A 89 11.41 5.58 3.11
CA ARG A 89 11.77 5.05 4.43
C ARG A 89 11.42 6.01 5.57
N GLU A 90 11.62 7.31 5.37
CA GLU A 90 11.20 8.34 6.34
C GLU A 90 9.68 8.32 6.55
N TRP A 91 8.91 8.15 5.47
CA TRP A 91 7.46 8.01 5.56
C TRP A 91 7.03 6.73 6.30
N CYS A 92 7.71 5.60 6.08
CA CYS A 92 7.46 4.38 6.84
C CYS A 92 7.81 4.52 8.33
N ALA A 93 8.91 5.23 8.64
CA ALA A 93 9.36 5.45 10.01
C ALA A 93 8.36 6.29 10.82
N SER A 94 7.73 7.29 10.20
CA SER A 94 6.71 8.12 10.87
C SER A 94 5.40 7.39 11.15
N ARG A 95 5.16 6.23 10.52
CA ARG A 95 3.95 5.41 10.65
C ARG A 95 4.17 4.09 11.38
N GLY A 96 5.19 4.02 12.25
CA GLY A 96 5.44 2.83 13.07
C GLY A 96 6.43 1.84 12.48
N ASN A 97 7.39 2.32 11.67
CA ASN A 97 8.42 1.49 11.02
C ASN A 97 7.85 0.41 10.09
N LEU A 98 6.97 0.83 9.18
CA LEU A 98 6.37 -0.06 8.19
C LEU A 98 7.45 -0.72 7.31
N PRO A 99 7.35 -2.03 7.02
CA PRO A 99 8.19 -2.68 6.01
C PRO A 99 8.07 -1.98 4.65
N TYR A 100 9.21 -1.77 3.99
CA TYR A 100 9.29 -1.14 2.67
C TYR A 100 10.09 -2.00 1.70
N PHE A 101 9.52 -2.27 0.53
CA PHE A 101 10.17 -3.01 -0.56
C PHE A 101 10.02 -2.32 -1.91
N CYS A 102 10.96 -2.60 -2.81
CA CYS A 102 11.01 -2.09 -4.18
C CYS A 102 10.69 -3.26 -5.14
N LEU A 103 9.76 -3.06 -6.08
CA LEU A 103 9.33 -4.09 -7.04
C LEU A 103 9.43 -3.60 -8.50
N ILE A 104 9.66 -4.54 -9.40
CA ILE A 104 9.71 -4.32 -10.86
C ILE A 104 8.36 -4.60 -11.54
N ASP A 105 7.54 -5.50 -10.98
CA ASP A 105 6.27 -5.90 -11.57
C ASP A 105 5.07 -5.53 -10.68
N THR A 106 4.00 -5.08 -11.36
CA THR A 106 2.82 -4.48 -10.75
C THR A 106 1.88 -5.56 -10.24
N CYS A 107 1.79 -5.70 -8.92
CA CYS A 107 0.53 -6.11 -8.30
C CYS A 107 0.12 -5.00 -7.32
N VAL A 108 -1.00 -4.38 -7.66
CA VAL A 108 -1.64 -3.24 -6.99
C VAL A 108 -2.17 -3.68 -5.61
N LEU A 109 -2.45 -2.68 -4.74
CA LEU A 109 -2.92 -2.80 -3.35
C LEU A 109 -3.54 -4.16 -3.01
N ILE A 110 -2.85 -4.94 -2.17
CA ILE A 110 -3.26 -6.27 -1.72
C ILE A 110 -3.90 -6.12 -0.34
N PHE A 111 -5.20 -6.42 -0.23
CA PHE A 111 -5.77 -6.83 1.05
C PHE A 111 -5.59 -8.33 1.20
N LEU A 112 -5.14 -8.71 2.39
CA LEU A 112 -4.75 -10.07 2.68
C LEU A 112 -5.68 -10.60 3.75
N SER A 113 -6.45 -11.65 3.46
CA SER A 113 -7.29 -12.32 4.44
C SER A 113 -6.90 -13.80 4.55
N LEU A 114 -6.69 -14.30 5.77
CA LEU A 114 -6.48 -15.70 6.09
C LEU A 114 -7.83 -16.43 6.11
N ALA A 115 -7.95 -17.47 5.28
CA ALA A 115 -9.02 -18.45 5.35
C ALA A 115 -8.53 -19.75 6.03
#